data_AF-A0A1G9WGF4-F1
#
_entry.id   AF-A0A1G9WGF4-F1
#
_cell.length_a   1.000
_cell.length_b   1.000
_cell.length_c   1.000
_cell.angle_alpha   90.00
_cell.angle_beta   90.00
_cell.angle_gamma   90.00
#
_symmetry.space_group_name_H-M   'P 1'
#
loop_
_entity.id
_entity.type
_entity.pdbx_description
1 polymer ?
#
loop_
_entity_poly.entity_id
_entity_poly.type
_entity_poly.pdbx_seq_one_letter_code
_entity_poly.pdbx_strand_id
1 'polypeptide(L)'
;MSSWFENVVTVCLIVNCLSVLLLVYRVVWGPSSADRAVAIDTIGINLIAITALVSIRLNTIDLHDVILLIGILTFIATVAIAKFLDRGVLIDRDRN
;
A
#
# COMPACT_ATOMS: atom_id res chain seq x y z
N MET A 1 -7.72 -5.91 -26.59
CA MET A 1 -6.39 -5.79 -25.98
C MET A 1 -5.46 -6.79 -26.68
N SER A 2 -4.23 -6.42 -27.06
CA SER A 2 -3.31 -7.37 -27.71
C SER A 2 -2.86 -8.46 -26.71
N SER A 3 -2.64 -9.68 -27.19
CA SER A 3 -2.25 -10.82 -26.33
C SER A 3 -0.95 -10.59 -25.55
N TRP A 4 -0.01 -9.84 -26.14
CA TRP A 4 1.21 -9.40 -25.47
C TRP A 4 0.92 -8.53 -24.24
N PHE A 5 -0.02 -7.58 -24.34
CA PHE A 5 -0.32 -6.67 -23.24
C PHE A 5 -0.92 -7.41 -22.04
N GLU A 6 -1.83 -8.36 -22.28
CA GLU A 6 -2.40 -9.20 -21.22
C GLU A 6 -1.34 -10.00 -20.46
N ASN A 7 -0.34 -10.52 -21.17
CA ASN A 7 0.77 -11.25 -20.55
C ASN A 7 1.61 -10.32 -19.66
N VAL A 8 1.89 -9.10 -20.12
CA VAL A 8 2.62 -8.10 -19.32
C VAL A 8 1.85 -7.76 -18.03
N VAL A 9 0.55 -7.46 -18.13
CA VAL A 9 -0.28 -7.16 -16.96
C VAL A 9 -0.31 -8.33 -15.97
N THR A 10 -0.37 -9.56 -16.47
CA THR A 10 -0.31 -10.78 -15.63
C THR A 10 1.00 -10.89 -14.88
N VAL A 11 2.13 -10.68 -15.57
CA VAL A 11 3.47 -10.71 -14.95
C VAL A 11 3.58 -9.63 -13.88
N CYS A 12 3.13 -8.40 -14.16
CA CYS A 12 3.10 -7.32 -13.17
C CYS A 12 2.27 -7.70 -11.94
N LEU A 13 1.08 -8.30 -12.12
CA LEU A 13 0.24 -8.75 -11.01
C LEU A 13 0.94 -9.82 -10.16
N ILE A 14 1.58 -10.81 -10.78
CA ILE A 14 2.31 -11.87 -10.06
C ILE A 14 3.46 -11.27 -9.24
N VAL A 15 4.23 -10.36 -9.84
CA VAL A 15 5.35 -9.69 -9.15
C VAL A 15 4.87 -8.84 -7.99
N ASN A 16 3.77 -8.09 -8.14
CA ASN A 16 3.19 -7.31 -7.04
C ASN A 16 2.68 -8.22 -5.91
N CYS A 17 2.04 -9.35 -6.23
CA CYS A 17 1.63 -10.33 -5.21
C CYS A 17 2.83 -10.88 -4.43
N LEU A 18 3.91 -11.26 -5.13
CA LEU A 18 5.14 -11.72 -4.48
C LEU A 18 5.77 -10.63 -3.61
N SER A 19 5.80 -9.39 -4.10
CA SER A 19 6.25 -8.21 -3.35
C SER A 19 5.46 -8.03 -2.05
N VAL A 20 4.12 -8.11 -2.09
CA VAL A 20 3.27 -8.02 -0.90
C VAL A 20 3.58 -9.14 0.09
N LEU A 21 3.77 -10.39 -0.37
CA LEU A 21 4.13 -11.50 0.52
C LEU A 21 5.46 -11.25 1.26
N LEU A 22 6.48 -10.75 0.56
CA LEU A 22 7.77 -10.39 1.17
C LEU A 22 7.64 -9.22 2.15
N LEU A 23 6.78 -8.24 1.85
CA LEU A 23 6.52 -7.12 2.74
C LEU A 23 5.77 -7.55 3.99
N VAL A 24 4.78 -8.44 3.87
CA VAL A 24 4.07 -9.03 5.04
C VAL A 24 5.06 -9.75 5.95
N TYR A 25 5.99 -10.53 5.38
CA TYR A 25 7.10 -11.13 6.13
C TYR A 25 7.90 -10.06 6.89
N ARG A 26 8.26 -8.94 6.24
CA ARG A 26 9.01 -7.83 6.85
C ARG A 26 8.20 -7.10 7.94
N VAL A 27 6.88 -7.00 7.83
CA VAL A 27 6.03 -6.40 8.86
C VAL A 27 6.04 -7.24 10.13
N VAL A 28 5.99 -8.57 10.02
CA VAL A 28 5.96 -9.50 11.17
C VAL A 28 7.32 -9.61 11.84
N TRP A 29 8.39 -9.80 11.06
CA TRP A 29 9.75 -10.04 11.58
C TRP A 29 10.70 -8.85 11.46
N GLY A 30 10.19 -7.64 11.24
CA GLY A 30 11.00 -6.42 11.17
C GLY A 30 11.67 -6.10 12.53
N PRO A 31 12.96 -5.73 12.57
CA PRO A 31 13.70 -5.49 13.81
C PRO A 31 13.30 -4.16 14.50
N SER A 32 13.06 -3.11 13.72
CA SER A 32 12.64 -1.79 14.21
C SER A 32 11.16 -1.52 13.92
N SER A 33 10.49 -0.78 14.82
CA SER A 33 9.13 -0.30 14.59
C SER A 33 9.05 0.60 13.34
N ALA A 34 10.12 1.34 13.02
CA ALA A 34 10.20 2.15 11.80
C ALA A 34 10.24 1.27 10.54
N ASP A 35 10.98 0.16 10.56
CA ASP A 35 11.04 -0.79 9.43
C ASP A 35 9.67 -1.40 9.13
N ARG A 36 8.92 -1.73 10.18
CA ARG A 36 7.56 -2.25 10.06
C ARG A 36 6.60 -1.20 9.50
N ALA A 37 6.72 0.06 9.96
CA ALA A 37 5.93 1.17 9.46
C ALA A 37 6.13 1.39 7.95
N VAL A 38 7.38 1.43 7.49
CA VAL A 38 7.71 1.58 6.06
C VAL A 38 7.22 0.38 5.24
N ALA A 39 7.32 -0.84 5.79
CA ALA A 39 6.80 -2.02 5.13
C ALA A 39 5.27 -1.96 4.95
N ILE A 40 4.53 -1.47 5.94
CA ILE A 40 3.07 -1.24 5.84
C ILE A 40 2.74 -0.21 4.77
N ASP A 41 3.44 0.92 4.72
CA ASP A 41 3.25 1.95 3.68
C ASP A 41 3.48 1.37 2.27
N THR A 42 4.55 0.59 2.12
CA THR A 42 4.88 -0.07 0.85
C THR A 42 3.82 -1.09 0.44
N ILE A 43 3.19 -1.79 1.39
CA ILE A 43 2.05 -2.69 1.10
C ILE A 43 0.88 -1.88 0.53
N GLY A 44 0.58 -0.71 1.10
CA GLY A 44 -0.47 0.17 0.58
C GLY A 44 -0.20 0.60 -0.86
N ILE A 45 1.04 0.97 -1.20
CA ILE A 45 1.43 1.29 -2.58
C ILE A 45 1.28 0.09 -3.53
N ASN A 46 1.67 -1.12 -3.10
CA ASN A 46 1.43 -2.33 -3.90
C ASN A 46 -0.08 -2.58 -4.10
N LEU A 47 -0.91 -2.29 -3.10
CA LEU A 47 -2.37 -2.42 -3.20
C LEU A 47 -2.96 -1.46 -4.25
N ILE A 48 -2.46 -0.22 -4.30
CA ILE A 48 -2.80 0.76 -5.36
C ILE A 48 -2.43 0.20 -6.73
N ALA A 49 -1.22 -0.34 -6.89
CA ALA A 49 -0.73 -0.92 -8.14
C ALA A 49 -1.56 -2.14 -8.59
N ILE A 50 -1.86 -3.06 -7.67
CA ILE A 50 -2.70 -4.24 -7.95
C ILE A 50 -4.10 -3.80 -8.39
N THR A 51 -4.71 -2.86 -7.67
CA THR A 51 -6.06 -2.37 -7.98
C THR A 51 -6.09 -1.69 -9.36
N ALA A 52 -5.07 -0.90 -9.70
CA ALA A 52 -4.92 -0.29 -11.02
C ALA A 52 -4.77 -1.33 -12.13
N LEU A 53 -3.92 -2.34 -11.94
CA LEU A 53 -3.73 -3.43 -12.91
C LEU A 53 -5.01 -4.25 -13.10
N VAL A 54 -5.78 -4.48 -12.03
CA VAL A 54 -7.10 -5.14 -12.11
C VAL A 54 -8.10 -4.28 -12.88
N SER A 55 -8.11 -2.96 -12.66
CA SER A 55 -8.94 -2.01 -13.42
C SER A 55 -8.69 -2.10 -14.92
N ILE A 56 -7.40 -2.15 -15.31
CA ILE A 56 -6.98 -2.31 -16.70
C ILE A 56 -7.50 -3.63 -17.28
N ARG A 57 -7.41 -4.72 -16.50
CA ARG A 57 -7.84 -6.05 -16.92
C ARG A 57 -9.35 -6.18 -17.09
N LEU A 58 -10.11 -5.55 -16.19
CA LEU A 58 -11.56 -5.51 -16.24
C LEU A 58 -12.08 -4.47 -17.26
N ASN A 59 -11.19 -3.67 -17.86
CA ASN A 59 -11.52 -2.60 -18.78
C ASN A 59 -12.56 -1.62 -18.22
N THR A 60 -12.47 -1.34 -16.91
CA THR A 60 -13.38 -0.42 -16.21
C THR A 60 -12.59 0.72 -15.57
N ILE A 61 -13.27 1.86 -15.41
CA ILE A 61 -12.79 3.03 -14.67
C ILE A 61 -13.33 3.08 -13.24
N ASP A 62 -14.29 2.21 -12.89
CA ASP A 62 -15.02 2.27 -11.62
C ASP A 62 -14.12 2.07 -10.38
N LEU A 63 -12.92 1.52 -10.58
CA LEU A 63 -11.94 1.32 -9.50
C LEU A 63 -11.03 2.53 -9.26
N HIS A 64 -11.09 3.58 -10.08
CA HIS A 64 -10.22 4.76 -9.92
C HIS A 64 -10.45 5.49 -8.60
N ASP A 65 -11.71 5.62 -8.17
CA ASP A 65 -12.04 6.23 -6.88
C ASP A 65 -11.48 5.39 -5.72
N VAL A 66 -11.51 4.06 -5.86
CA VAL A 66 -10.92 3.13 -4.88
C VAL A 66 -9.41 3.29 -4.82
N ILE A 67 -8.74 3.42 -5.97
CA ILE A 67 -7.28 3.65 -6.04
C ILE A 67 -6.90 4.94 -5.32
N LEU A 68 -7.62 6.04 -5.56
CA LEU A 68 -7.39 7.31 -4.89
C LEU A 68 -7.65 7.20 -3.38
N LEU A 69 -8.73 6.52 -2.98
CA LEU A 69 -9.08 6.33 -1.58
C LEU A 69 -8.01 5.51 -0.85
N ILE A 70 -7.50 4.42 -1.44
CA ILE A 70 -6.38 3.65 -0.88
C ILE A 70 -5.14 4.53 -0.73
N GLY A 71 -4.84 5.38 -1.72
CA GLY A 71 -3.72 6.32 -1.66
C GLY A 71 -3.82 7.30 -0.49
N ILE A 72 -4.98 7.94 -0.32
CA ILE A 72 -5.21 8.88 0.78
C ILE A 72 -5.13 8.17 2.13
N LEU A 73 -5.77 7.01 2.27
CA LEU A 73 -5.77 6.24 3.51
C LEU A 73 -4.37 5.75 3.90
N THR A 74 -3.60 5.24 2.93
CA THR A 74 -2.23 4.77 3.16
C THR A 74 -1.36 5.94 3.61
N PHE A 75 -1.45 7.09 2.93
CA PHE A 75 -0.69 8.28 3.31
C PHE A 75 -1.03 8.77 4.74
N ILE A 76 -2.32 8.86 5.08
CA ILE A 76 -2.77 9.26 6.42
C ILE A 76 -2.27 8.26 7.47
N ALA A 77 -2.36 6.97 7.20
CA ALA A 77 -1.86 5.92 8.10
C ALA A 77 -0.36 6.08 8.35
N THR A 78 0.44 6.33 7.31
CA THR A 78 1.89 6.52 7.42
C THR A 78 2.24 7.76 8.22
N VAL A 79 1.56 8.90 7.99
CA VAL A 79 1.75 10.12 8.79
C VAL A 79 1.39 9.89 10.26
N ALA A 80 0.29 9.19 10.52
CA ALA A 80 -0.13 8.85 11.88
C ALA A 80 0.89 7.95 12.59
N ILE A 81 1.39 6.92 11.90
CA ILE A 81 2.41 6.02 12.44
C ILE A 81 3.71 6.79 12.70
N ALA A 82 4.15 7.66 11.78
CA ALA A 82 5.33 8.49 11.96
C ALA A 82 5.22 9.41 13.19
N LYS A 83 4.06 10.09 13.35
CA LYS A 83 3.80 10.94 14.52
C LYS A 83 3.81 10.12 15.81
N PHE A 84 3.22 8.92 15.80
CA PHE A 84 3.22 8.02 16.95
C PHE A 84 4.63 7.57 17.32
N LEU A 85 5.46 7.25 16.32
CA LEU A 85 6.83 6.80 16.55
C LEU A 85 7.71 7.90 17.15
N ASP A 86 7.49 9.15 16.73
CA ASP A 86 8.25 10.32 17.19
C ASP A 86 7.81 10.79 18.59
N ARG A 87 6.51 10.94 18.82
CA ARG A 87 5.96 11.55 20.06
C ARG A 87 5.41 10.57 21.08
N GLY A 88 5.25 9.30 20.72
CA GLY A 88 4.55 8.29 21.54
C GLY A 88 3.05 8.54 21.72
N VAL A 89 2.52 9.66 21.21
CA VAL A 89 1.12 10.05 21.27
C VAL A 89 0.63 10.50 19.89
N LEU A 90 -0.57 10.07 19.50
CA LEU A 90 -1.17 10.42 18.23
C LEU A 90 -1.84 11.81 18.28
N ILE A 91 -2.61 12.05 19.34
CA ILE A 91 -3.37 13.27 19.59
C ILE A 91 -2.83 13.90 20.86
N ASP A 92 -2.22 15.06 20.71
CA ASP A 92 -1.78 15.87 21.84
C ASP A 92 -3.03 16.36 22.58
N ARG A 93 -3.14 16.04 23.88
CA ARG A 93 -4.21 16.57 24.73
C ARG A 93 -3.67 17.83 25.38
N ASP A 94 -4.13 18.97 24.90
CA ASP A 94 -3.85 20.23 25.57
C ASP A 94 -4.50 20.19 26.95
N ARG A 95 -3.67 20.17 28.00
CA ARG A 95 -4.12 20.21 29.39
C ARG A 95 -4.10 21.68 29.80
N ASN A 96 -5.28 22.31 29.80
CA ASN A 96 -5.53 23.49 30.62
C ASN A 96 -5.18 23.22 32.09
#